data_AF-A0A8J3S3X7-F1
#
_entry.id   AF-A0A8J3S3X7-F1
#
_cell.length_a   1.000
_cell.length_b   1.000
_cell.length_c   1.000
_cell.angle_alpha   90.00
_cell.angle_beta   90.00
_cell.angle_gamma   90.00
#
_symmetry.space_group_name_H-M   'P 1'
#
loop_
_entity.id
_entity.type
_entity.pdbx_description
1 polymer ?
#
loop_
_entity_poly.entity_id
_entity_poly.type
_entity_poly.pdbx_seq_one_letter_code
_entity_poly.pdbx_strand_id
1 'polypeptide(L)'
;MPLAYTTHQPLEIPADAYNDDDIATIVVQGARYGGQWMLTAVWFRSNGSSDLIGKIQTVPSTDPDLVVNTAFVWVNDACMTSGVKLAHYENRNNAYGPEEAPYRAAAVFLIDRRTES
;
A
#
# COMPACT_ATOMS: atom_id res chain seq x y z
N MET A 1 -4.04 13.51 -14.55
CA MET A 1 -4.81 12.27 -14.78
C MET A 1 -4.80 11.50 -13.46
N PRO A 2 -5.93 10.98 -12.96
CA PRO A 2 -5.88 10.07 -11.82
C PRO A 2 -4.96 8.88 -12.17
N LEU A 3 -4.16 8.44 -11.21
CA LEU A 3 -3.29 7.28 -11.40
C LEU A 3 -4.17 6.04 -11.57
N ALA A 4 -4.08 5.41 -12.74
CA ALA A 4 -4.93 4.28 -13.09
C ALA A 4 -4.28 2.96 -12.66
N TYR A 5 -5.12 2.05 -12.16
CA TYR A 5 -4.75 0.68 -11.81
C TYR A 5 -5.93 -0.27 -12.03
N THR A 6 -5.61 -1.56 -12.14
CA THR A 6 -6.58 -2.65 -12.20
C THR A 6 -6.52 -3.42 -10.88
N THR A 7 -7.67 -3.53 -10.21
CA THR A 7 -7.79 -4.32 -8.98
C THR A 7 -7.91 -5.80 -9.29
N HIS A 8 -6.99 -6.61 -8.76
CA HIS A 8 -7.06 -8.08 -8.79
C HIS A 8 -7.66 -8.64 -7.50
N GLN A 9 -7.38 -7.99 -6.36
CA GLN A 9 -7.99 -8.25 -5.06
C GLN A 9 -8.27 -6.89 -4.40
N PRO A 10 -9.52 -6.58 -4.02
CA PRO A 10 -9.86 -5.36 -3.30
C PRO A 10 -9.00 -5.21 -2.04
N LEU A 11 -8.69 -3.97 -1.66
CA LEU A 11 -8.03 -3.72 -0.39
C LEU A 11 -9.06 -3.81 0.72
N GLU A 12 -8.93 -4.82 1.57
CA GLU A 12 -9.82 -5.04 2.71
C GLU A 12 -9.07 -4.72 4.00
N ILE A 13 -9.58 -3.76 4.78
CA ILE A 13 -9.04 -3.43 6.10
C ILE A 13 -9.88 -4.19 7.13
N PRO A 14 -9.38 -5.30 7.70
CA PRO A 14 -10.19 -6.09 8.61
C PRO A 14 -10.34 -5.37 9.97
N ALA A 15 -11.40 -5.70 10.71
CA ALA A 15 -11.66 -5.05 12.00
C ALA A 15 -10.60 -5.39 13.08
N ASP A 16 -9.91 -6.53 12.94
CA ASP A 16 -8.79 -6.93 13.78
C ASP A 16 -7.44 -6.37 13.29
N ALA A 17 -7.44 -5.46 12.31
CA ALA A 17 -6.25 -4.83 11.74
C ALA A 17 -5.38 -4.07 12.77
N TYR A 18 -6.04 -3.58 13.82
CA TYR A 18 -5.55 -2.51 14.68
C TYR A 18 -4.87 -3.06 15.93
N ASN A 19 -3.77 -2.41 16.31
CA ASN A 19 -3.12 -2.62 17.59
C ASN A 19 -3.85 -1.86 18.72
N ASP A 20 -3.37 -1.99 19.96
CA ASP A 20 -3.98 -1.39 21.16
C ASP A 20 -4.20 0.14 21.06
N ASP A 21 -3.45 0.83 20.20
CA ASP A 21 -3.55 2.28 19.98
C ASP A 21 -4.47 2.70 18.82
N ASP A 22 -5.33 1.80 18.33
CA ASP A 22 -6.24 2.03 17.18
C ASP A 22 -5.52 2.32 15.86
N ILE A 23 -4.23 1.97 15.77
CA ILE A 23 -3.38 2.13 14.59
C ILE A 23 -3.11 0.77 13.95
N ALA A 24 -3.19 0.71 12.62
CA ALA A 24 -2.71 -0.41 11.83
C ALA A 24 -1.65 0.03 10.81
N THR A 25 -0.70 -0.87 10.53
CA THR A 25 0.36 -0.64 9.55
C THR A 25 0.10 -1.48 8.32
N ILE A 26 -0.09 -0.81 7.19
CA ILE A 26 -0.16 -1.44 5.86
C ILE A 26 1.19 -1.23 5.17
N VAL A 27 1.74 -2.30 4.63
CA VAL A 27 2.92 -2.24 3.77
C VAL A 27 2.51 -2.66 2.37
N VAL A 28 2.79 -1.79 1.41
CA VAL A 28 2.62 -2.10 0.00
C VAL A 28 3.99 -2.40 -0.58
N GLN A 29 4.11 -3.55 -1.22
CA GLN A 29 5.30 -3.96 -1.95
C GLN A 29 4.97 -4.13 -3.41
N GLY A 30 5.92 -3.73 -4.25
CA GLY A 30 5.81 -3.75 -5.69
C GLY A 30 6.97 -4.48 -6.34
N ALA A 31 6.65 -5.20 -7.40
CA ALA A 31 7.64 -5.79 -8.27
C ALA A 31 7.27 -5.59 -9.74
N ARG A 32 8.28 -5.29 -10.55
CA ARG A 32 8.13 -5.10 -11.99
C ARG A 32 8.57 -6.35 -12.76
N TYR A 33 7.65 -6.95 -13.50
CA TYR A 33 7.92 -8.11 -14.35
C TYR A 33 7.30 -7.90 -15.73
N GLY A 34 8.08 -8.13 -16.80
CA GLY A 34 7.58 -7.96 -18.18
C GLY A 34 7.11 -6.53 -18.48
N GLY A 35 7.69 -5.52 -17.83
CA GLY A 35 7.31 -4.11 -17.98
C GLY A 35 6.07 -3.66 -17.18
N GLN A 36 5.36 -4.59 -16.54
CA GLN A 36 4.19 -4.33 -15.70
C GLN A 36 4.56 -4.34 -14.22
N TRP A 37 3.89 -3.51 -13.42
CA TRP A 37 4.04 -3.52 -11.97
C TRP A 37 2.87 -4.24 -11.31
N MET A 38 3.19 -5.15 -10.42
CA MET A 38 2.24 -5.77 -9.51
C MET A 38 2.51 -5.24 -8.11
N LEU A 39 1.48 -4.73 -7.45
CA LEU A 39 1.52 -4.27 -6.07
C LEU A 39 0.68 -5.19 -5.21
N THR A 40 1.20 -5.53 -4.04
CA THR A 40 0.48 -6.29 -3.00
C THR A 40 0.53 -5.51 -1.71
N ALA A 41 -0.63 -5.37 -1.06
CA ALA A 41 -0.75 -4.79 0.27
C ALA A 41 -0.82 -5.92 1.30
N VAL A 42 0.00 -5.82 2.33
CA VAL A 42 -0.09 -6.64 3.53
C VAL A 42 -0.30 -5.74 4.73
N TRP A 43 -0.93 -6.25 5.78
CA TRP A 43 -0.89 -5.60 7.08
C TRP A 43 -0.04 -6.42 8.03
N PHE A 44 0.61 -5.75 8.98
CA PHE A 44 1.40 -6.38 10.02
C PHE A 44 0.60 -6.49 11.30
N ARG A 45 0.39 -7.71 11.77
CA ARG A 45 -0.22 -8.00 13.07
C ARG A 45 0.80 -7.81 14.19
N SER A 46 0.34 -7.45 15.39
CA SER A 46 1.17 -7.35 16.61
C SER A 46 1.92 -8.64 16.95
N ASN A 47 1.39 -9.81 16.56
CA ASN A 47 2.03 -11.11 16.75
C ASN A 47 3.12 -11.44 15.72
N GLY A 48 3.47 -10.51 14.83
CA GLY A 48 4.49 -10.67 13.79
C GLY A 48 4.02 -11.39 12.52
N SER A 49 2.76 -11.81 12.44
CA SER A 49 2.18 -12.35 11.21
C SER A 49 1.74 -11.23 10.26
N SER A 50 1.58 -11.57 8.98
CA SER A 50 1.09 -10.66 7.96
C SER A 50 0.12 -11.36 7.03
N ASP A 51 -1.00 -10.70 6.69
CA ASP A 51 -1.93 -11.22 5.69
C ASP A 51 -1.95 -10.33 4.45
N LEU A 52 -2.09 -10.97 3.28
CA LEU A 52 -2.35 -10.28 2.02
C LEU A 52 -3.78 -9.74 2.04
N ILE A 53 -3.90 -8.41 2.02
CA ILE A 53 -5.18 -7.70 2.10
C ILE A 53 -5.56 -7.02 0.81
N GLY A 54 -4.71 -7.03 -0.21
CA GLY A 54 -5.05 -6.43 -1.49
C GLY A 54 -3.98 -6.64 -2.55
N LYS A 55 -4.41 -6.54 -3.81
CA LYS A 55 -3.52 -6.69 -4.97
C LYS A 55 -4.01 -5.86 -6.15
N ILE A 56 -3.14 -5.03 -6.70
CA ILE A 56 -3.40 -4.23 -7.89
C ILE A 56 -2.29 -4.37 -8.92
N GLN A 57 -2.63 -4.12 -10.17
CA GLN A 57 -1.68 -3.93 -11.25
C GLN A 57 -1.74 -2.47 -11.70
N THR A 58 -0.60 -1.79 -11.78
CA THR A 58 -0.56 -0.39 -12.24
C THR A 58 -0.47 -0.32 -13.77
N VAL A 59 -0.69 0.87 -14.33
CA VAL A 59 -0.27 1.16 -15.70
C VAL A 59 1.24 0.92 -15.89
N PRO A 60 1.69 0.50 -17.09
CA PRO A 60 3.11 0.35 -17.37
C PRO A 60 3.87 1.66 -17.12
N SER A 61 4.93 1.58 -16.33
CA SER A 61 5.80 2.69 -15.98
C SER A 61 7.23 2.20 -15.77
N THR A 62 8.21 3.03 -16.11
CA THR A 62 9.62 2.83 -15.72
C THR A 62 9.98 3.56 -14.44
N ASP A 63 9.10 4.42 -13.95
CA ASP A 63 9.28 5.22 -12.75
C ASP A 63 8.66 4.50 -11.53
N PRO A 64 9.47 4.02 -10.57
CA PRO A 64 8.99 3.39 -9.34
C PRO A 64 8.25 4.34 -8.41
N ASP A 65 8.52 5.64 -8.44
CA ASP A 65 7.83 6.62 -7.58
C ASP A 65 6.39 6.84 -8.06
N LEU A 66 6.17 6.82 -9.37
CA LEU A 66 4.82 6.80 -9.93
C LEU A 66 4.00 5.60 -9.44
N VAL A 67 4.66 4.45 -9.29
CA VAL A 67 4.04 3.21 -8.82
C VAL A 67 3.67 3.32 -7.35
N VAL A 68 4.54 3.90 -6.52
CA VAL A 68 4.21 4.15 -5.10
C VAL A 68 3.11 5.21 -4.96
N ASN A 69 3.09 6.25 -5.80
CA ASN A 69 1.97 7.20 -5.81
C ASN A 69 0.65 6.51 -6.20
N THR A 70 0.70 5.49 -7.05
CA THR A 70 -0.48 4.68 -7.39
C THR A 70 -0.94 3.86 -6.17
N ALA A 71 -0.01 3.31 -5.40
CA ALA A 71 -0.32 2.68 -4.11
C ALA A 71 -0.98 3.65 -3.13
N PHE A 72 -0.51 4.90 -3.08
CA PHE A 72 -1.11 5.93 -2.22
C PHE A 72 -2.57 6.18 -2.56
N VAL A 73 -2.90 6.41 -3.84
CA VAL A 73 -4.28 6.60 -4.28
C VAL A 73 -5.14 5.40 -3.89
N TRP A 74 -4.66 4.20 -4.19
CA TRP A 74 -5.37 2.96 -3.88
C TRP A 74 -5.66 2.76 -2.39
N VAL A 75 -4.66 2.95 -1.53
CA VAL A 75 -4.81 2.83 -0.07
C VAL A 75 -5.70 3.94 0.48
N ASN A 76 -5.54 5.17 0.01
CA ASN A 76 -6.36 6.31 0.43
C ASN A 76 -7.84 6.10 0.08
N ASP A 77 -8.14 5.63 -1.14
CA ASP A 77 -9.52 5.32 -1.57
C ASP A 77 -10.16 4.22 -0.72
N ALA A 78 -9.37 3.20 -0.35
CA ALA A 78 -9.82 2.16 0.58
C ALA A 78 -10.11 2.73 1.98
N CYS A 79 -9.23 3.61 2.50
CA CYS A 79 -9.45 4.27 3.79
C CYS A 79 -10.74 5.10 3.80
N MET A 80 -10.96 5.90 2.75
CA MET A 80 -12.18 6.71 2.59
C MET A 80 -13.44 5.83 2.52
N THR A 81 -13.37 4.71 1.80
CA THR A 81 -14.49 3.76 1.67
C THR A 81 -14.80 3.05 2.99
N SER A 82 -13.77 2.72 3.77
CA SER A 82 -13.89 2.06 5.08
C SER A 82 -14.18 3.03 6.23
N GLY A 83 -14.20 4.34 5.98
CA GLY A 83 -14.44 5.36 7.00
C GLY A 83 -13.30 5.51 8.02
N VAL A 84 -12.06 5.19 7.63
CA VAL A 84 -10.87 5.28 8.48
C VAL A 84 -9.90 6.34 7.96
N LYS A 85 -9.05 6.86 8.83
CA LYS A 85 -8.11 7.93 8.50
C LYS A 85 -6.78 7.37 8.04
N LEU A 86 -6.29 7.83 6.89
CA LEU A 86 -4.88 7.63 6.54
C LEU A 86 -4.04 8.65 7.34
N ALA A 87 -3.37 8.19 8.39
CA ALA A 87 -2.63 9.04 9.32
C ALA A 87 -1.21 9.37 8.83
N HIS A 88 -0.57 8.43 8.15
CA HIS A 88 0.79 8.62 7.63
C HIS A 88 1.05 7.77 6.39
N TYR A 89 1.96 8.25 5.54
CA TYR A 89 2.45 7.55 4.36
C TYR A 89 3.95 7.85 4.17
N GLU A 90 4.72 6.82 3.86
CA GLU A 90 6.15 6.90 3.56
C GLU A 90 6.50 6.10 2.30
N ASN A 91 7.12 6.76 1.32
CA ASN A 91 7.75 6.10 0.17
C ASN A 91 9.09 5.49 0.62
N ARG A 92 9.26 4.19 0.40
CA ARG A 92 10.44 3.41 0.79
C ARG A 92 11.34 3.02 -0.39
N ASN A 93 11.13 3.57 -1.59
CA ASN A 93 11.94 3.25 -2.77
C ASN A 93 13.43 3.53 -2.56
N ASN A 94 13.78 4.54 -1.76
CA ASN A 94 15.16 4.88 -1.42
C ASN A 94 15.89 3.80 -0.58
N ALA A 95 15.17 2.78 -0.09
CA ALA A 95 15.79 1.66 0.61
C ALA A 95 16.42 0.63 -0.36
N TYR A 96 16.11 0.70 -1.66
CA TYR A 96 16.64 -0.22 -2.66
C TYR A 96 17.95 0.27 -3.27
N GLY A 97 18.87 -0.66 -3.52
CA GLY A 97 20.09 -0.38 -4.28
C GLY A 97 19.81 -0.09 -5.76
N PRO A 98 20.79 0.44 -6.51
CA PRO A 98 20.60 0.86 -7.90
C PRO A 98 20.18 -0.27 -8.86
N GLU A 99 20.51 -1.52 -8.55
CA GLU A 99 20.11 -2.68 -9.35
C GLU A 99 18.65 -3.09 -9.11
N GLU A 100 18.13 -2.87 -7.91
CA GLU A 100 16.79 -3.28 -7.51
C GLU A 100 15.76 -2.18 -7.71
N ALA A 101 16.15 -0.92 -7.52
CA ALA A 101 15.28 0.25 -7.59
C ALA A 101 14.41 0.29 -8.88
N PRO A 102 14.89 -0.10 -10.09
CA PRO A 102 14.06 -0.11 -11.29
C PRO A 102 12.95 -1.18 -11.30
N TYR A 103 13.00 -2.15 -10.38
CA TYR A 103 12.15 -3.34 -10.36
C TYR A 103 11.41 -3.56 -9.04
N ARG A 104 11.72 -2.77 -8.02
CA ARG A 104 11.12 -2.86 -6.69
C ARG A 104 10.49 -1.52 -6.32
N ALA A 105 9.36 -1.60 -5.65
CA ALA A 105 8.71 -0.44 -5.05
C ALA A 105 8.22 -0.80 -3.65
N ALA A 106 8.24 0.15 -2.73
CA ALA A 106 7.68 -0.06 -1.41
C ALA A 106 7.11 1.21 -0.80
N ALA A 107 6.05 1.07 -0.02
CA ALA A 107 5.55 2.10 0.86
C ALA A 107 4.97 1.52 2.14
N VAL A 108 4.97 2.37 3.17
CA VAL A 108 4.35 2.10 4.46
C VAL A 108 3.24 3.12 4.68
N PHE A 109 2.10 2.64 5.16
CA PHE A 109 0.92 3.44 5.46
C PHE A 109 0.50 3.15 6.90
N LEU A 110 0.22 4.20 7.67
CA LEU A 110 -0.41 4.08 8.98
C LEU A 110 -1.85 4.55 8.86
N ILE A 111 -2.78 3.69 9.27
CA ILE A 111 -4.21 4.01 9.34
C ILE A 111 -4.64 4.11 10.79
N ASP A 112 -5.54 5.04 11.07
CA ASP A 112 -6.10 5.30 12.39
C ASP A 112 -7.63 5.18 12.30
N ARG A 113 -8.23 4.32 13.14
CA ARG A 113 -9.69 4.15 13.19
C ARG A 113 -10.40 5.14 14.13
N ARG A 114 -9.67 6.02 14.83
CA ARG A 114 -10.28 7.07 15.63
C ARG A 114 -10.84 8.14 14.70
N THR A 115 -12.16 8.21 14.63
CA THR A 115 -12.86 9.37 14.06
C THR A 115 -12.63 10.57 14.96
N GLU A 116 -12.37 11.74 14.36
CA GLU A 116 -12.26 13.00 15.12
C GLU A 116 -13.56 13.23 15.91
N SER A 117 -13.40 13.37 17.23
CA SER A 117 -14.47 13.61 18.21
C SER A 117 -15.14 14.98 18.04
#